data_AF-A0A2N2IVE7-F1
#
_entry.id   AF-A0A2N2IVE7-F1
#
_cell.length_a   1.000
_cell.length_b   1.000
_cell.length_c   1.000
_cell.angle_alpha   90.00
_cell.angle_beta   90.00
_cell.angle_gamma   90.00
#
_symmetry.space_group_name_H-M   'P 1'
#
loop_
_entity.id
_entity.type
_entity.pdbx_description
1 polymer ?
#
loop_
_entity_poly.entity_id
_entity_poly.type
_entity_poly.pdbx_seq_one_letter_code
_entity_poly.pdbx_strand_id
1 'polypeptide(L)'
;MGSYENIGLTLDESLTGWIGIGETDPVEGRVQGEKQDTRLTMRSRLTVDSLRLFLDQSGHAARLEGTLDFSTVGQAMPMDDGVFNVFVVDPRTGARQMVYEARFAGPDGKHYFLRGVKHLTDDPGLDVVEDMTTLFTTIYEGDDDQGTVFGAGQLFFRLSTTPAFLLSLKVTGDAHFGQVFAAKMAFLSFAFGQTRDTYLADINPVYDASYQNVVLQGEVTEAGEREPFFLVSGIHTPDFPWGDGETFCDVLLVLGDPDDAPRRYAISARRLTQTVDVLGGLLSYDGPIFDLTSRPVVSFSEMEAGTSLVAGRAKIDLRFQAEVHPLAPFPFRINSSALDRLSYRVREVLRRTLPSAKQFGFEIVPHSLSGVSGTIELAFGTPRCWTVDTSKTHGEAEDSTIRNVREPTLLYGYICALRPGGTARVQFHTSTLRNEREYWGKDRLDAFFGAVVSRFASKDLDIRPDGMTVKDLAEAEKPALFQHIGPPLLDVRNDHFPTAVFQRRVIRVEDPSGDKCLA
;
A
#
# COMPACT_ATOMS: atom_id res chain seq x y z
N MET A 1 -1.34 18.77 15.86
CA MET A 1 -0.43 19.53 14.97
C MET A 1 0.78 18.66 14.72
N GLY A 2 0.88 18.08 13.51
CA GLY A 2 1.87 17.05 13.19
C GLY A 2 3.29 17.63 13.20
N SER A 3 4.25 16.91 13.77
CA SER A 3 5.60 17.42 14.10
C SER A 3 6.52 17.73 12.90
N TYR A 4 6.01 17.71 11.66
CA TYR A 4 6.81 17.71 10.43
C TYR A 4 6.32 18.67 9.32
N GLU A 5 5.32 19.53 9.58
CA GLU A 5 4.69 20.34 8.52
C GLU A 5 5.64 21.26 7.73
N ASN A 6 6.76 21.70 8.34
CA ASN A 6 7.73 22.60 7.73
C ASN A 6 9.17 22.07 7.74
N ILE A 7 9.34 20.75 7.79
CA ILE A 7 10.66 20.11 7.90
C ILE A 7 10.99 19.38 6.59
N GLY A 8 12.12 19.72 5.99
CA GLY A 8 12.68 19.03 4.84
C GLY A 8 13.96 18.28 5.19
N LEU A 9 14.53 17.59 4.20
CA LEU A 9 15.80 16.87 4.33
C LEU A 9 16.68 17.10 3.10
N THR A 10 17.99 17.09 3.31
CA THR A 10 18.97 16.98 2.24
C THR A 10 19.94 15.84 2.52
N LEU A 11 20.37 15.17 1.47
CA LEU A 11 21.32 14.07 1.50
C LEU A 11 22.33 14.24 0.38
N ASP A 12 23.62 14.31 0.72
CA ASP A 12 24.70 14.32 -0.27
C ASP A 12 25.23 12.88 -0.49
N GLU A 13 25.33 12.45 -1.75
CA GLU A 13 25.83 11.13 -2.18
C GLU A 13 26.93 11.28 -3.25
N SER A 14 27.85 10.29 -3.30
CA SER A 14 28.88 10.20 -4.34
C SER A 14 29.04 8.76 -4.77
N LEU A 15 28.71 8.50 -6.05
CA LEU A 15 28.74 7.19 -6.69
C LEU A 15 29.83 7.19 -7.75
N THR A 16 30.61 6.12 -7.84
CA THR A 16 31.65 5.99 -8.86
C THR A 16 31.69 4.58 -9.40
N GLY A 17 31.74 4.46 -10.71
CA GLY A 17 31.97 3.19 -11.35
C GLY A 17 32.35 3.30 -12.82
N TRP A 18 31.92 2.34 -13.62
CA TRP A 18 32.41 2.12 -14.98
C TRP A 18 31.25 1.92 -15.94
N ILE A 19 31.33 2.51 -17.13
CA ILE A 19 30.29 2.48 -18.18
C ILE A 19 30.87 1.93 -19.48
N GLY A 20 30.31 0.85 -20.01
CA GLY A 20 30.69 0.31 -21.33
C GLY A 20 30.03 1.12 -22.43
N ILE A 21 30.84 1.73 -23.31
CA ILE A 21 30.29 2.50 -24.45
C ILE A 21 29.69 1.55 -25.47
N GLY A 22 28.48 1.86 -25.92
CA GLY A 22 27.69 1.04 -26.85
C GLY A 22 27.03 -0.20 -26.22
N GLU A 23 27.27 -0.47 -24.94
CA GLU A 23 26.62 -1.57 -24.22
C GLU A 23 25.24 -1.18 -23.71
N THR A 24 24.31 -2.13 -23.72
CA THR A 24 22.94 -1.95 -23.24
C THR A 24 22.68 -2.65 -21.91
N ASP A 25 23.49 -3.65 -21.56
CA ASP A 25 23.39 -4.34 -20.28
C ASP A 25 24.33 -3.70 -19.25
N PRO A 26 23.84 -3.23 -18.09
CA PRO A 26 24.67 -2.58 -17.09
C PRO A 26 25.76 -3.48 -16.46
N VAL A 27 25.56 -4.78 -16.38
CA VAL A 27 26.53 -5.72 -15.77
C VAL A 27 27.69 -5.95 -16.72
N GLU A 28 27.39 -6.28 -17.97
CA GLU A 28 28.40 -6.40 -19.04
C GLU A 28 29.09 -5.06 -19.29
N GLY A 29 28.32 -3.97 -19.30
CA GLY A 29 28.79 -2.61 -19.42
C GLY A 29 29.83 -2.22 -18.35
N ARG A 30 29.63 -2.62 -17.09
CA ARG A 30 30.65 -2.43 -16.05
C ARG A 30 31.95 -3.16 -16.39
N VAL A 31 31.86 -4.44 -16.74
CA VAL A 31 33.04 -5.29 -17.03
C VAL A 31 33.82 -4.75 -18.23
N GLN A 32 33.12 -4.32 -19.28
CA GLN A 32 33.74 -3.67 -20.43
C GLN A 32 34.36 -2.33 -20.04
N GLY A 33 33.62 -1.48 -19.33
CA GLY A 33 34.09 -0.15 -18.99
C GLY A 33 35.29 -0.16 -18.05
N GLU A 34 35.41 -1.18 -17.20
CA GLU A 34 36.60 -1.42 -16.38
C GLU A 34 37.83 -1.74 -17.22
N LYS A 35 37.68 -2.58 -18.26
CA LYS A 35 38.77 -2.90 -19.19
C LYS A 35 39.17 -1.69 -20.05
N GLN A 36 38.23 -0.80 -20.33
CA GLN A 36 38.41 0.38 -21.18
C GLN A 36 38.73 1.67 -20.41
N ASP A 37 38.74 1.62 -19.07
CA ASP A 37 38.90 2.77 -18.16
C ASP A 37 37.89 3.92 -18.41
N THR A 38 36.65 3.56 -18.74
CA THR A 38 35.54 4.48 -19.00
C THR A 38 34.77 4.79 -17.72
N ARG A 39 35.44 5.48 -16.82
CA ARG A 39 34.93 5.79 -15.47
C ARG A 39 33.89 6.92 -15.47
N LEU A 40 32.82 6.71 -14.70
CA LEU A 40 31.80 7.72 -14.37
C LEU A 40 31.78 7.97 -12.85
N THR A 41 31.81 9.24 -12.45
CA THR A 41 31.58 9.67 -11.06
C THR A 41 30.39 10.62 -11.02
N MET A 42 29.37 10.28 -10.23
CA MET A 42 28.22 11.14 -9.96
C MET A 42 28.31 11.67 -8.54
N ARG A 43 28.28 13.00 -8.39
CA ARG A 43 28.14 13.67 -7.09
C ARG A 43 26.79 14.35 -7.06
N SER A 44 25.93 13.94 -6.15
CA SER A 44 24.54 14.37 -6.09
C SER A 44 24.14 14.87 -4.71
N ARG A 45 23.17 15.78 -4.70
CA ARG A 45 22.40 16.21 -3.55
C ARG A 45 20.93 15.90 -3.82
N LEU A 46 20.35 15.11 -2.94
CA LEU A 46 18.92 14.89 -2.89
C LEU A 46 18.29 15.93 -1.95
N THR A 47 17.19 16.54 -2.37
CA THR A 47 16.41 17.49 -1.56
C THR A 47 14.97 17.03 -1.46
N VAL A 48 14.52 16.84 -0.22
CA VAL A 48 13.14 16.57 0.15
C VAL A 48 12.58 17.85 0.77
N ASP A 49 11.68 18.53 0.06
CA ASP A 49 11.15 19.83 0.50
C ASP A 49 10.23 19.70 1.73
N SER A 50 9.45 18.62 1.79
CA SER A 50 8.60 18.28 2.93
C SER A 50 8.71 16.80 3.26
N LEU A 51 9.29 16.50 4.43
CA LEU A 51 9.43 15.13 4.91
C LEU A 51 8.06 14.46 5.12
N ARG A 52 7.04 15.21 5.54
CA ARG A 52 5.69 14.68 5.67
C ARG A 52 5.14 14.21 4.32
N LEU A 53 5.13 15.09 3.33
CA LEU A 53 4.63 14.74 1.99
C LEU A 53 5.43 13.61 1.37
N PHE A 54 6.75 13.62 1.57
CA PHE A 54 7.62 12.54 1.11
C PHE A 54 7.29 11.20 1.74
N LEU A 55 6.88 11.13 3.01
CA LEU A 55 6.49 9.88 3.67
C LEU A 55 5.05 9.45 3.32
N ASP A 56 4.15 10.40 3.13
CA ASP A 56 2.71 10.15 2.92
C ASP A 56 2.38 9.85 1.44
N GLN A 57 3.18 10.31 0.48
CA GLN A 57 2.90 10.15 -0.96
C GLN A 57 3.57 8.92 -1.56
N SER A 58 2.79 8.09 -2.27
CA SER A 58 3.25 6.83 -2.90
C SER A 58 4.41 6.94 -3.90
N GLY A 59 4.71 8.13 -4.42
CA GLY A 59 5.82 8.36 -5.36
C GLY A 59 7.15 8.73 -4.71
N HIS A 60 7.13 9.16 -3.44
CA HIS A 60 8.31 9.50 -2.64
C HIS A 60 9.37 10.30 -3.43
N ALA A 61 8.93 11.33 -4.18
CA ALA A 61 9.80 12.08 -5.08
C ALA A 61 10.68 13.07 -4.31
N ALA A 62 11.94 13.16 -4.70
CA ALA A 62 12.90 14.16 -4.24
C ALA A 62 13.59 14.80 -5.44
N ARG A 63 14.04 16.05 -5.27
CA ARG A 63 14.83 16.74 -6.28
C ARG A 63 16.27 16.26 -6.23
N LEU A 64 16.85 15.96 -7.40
CA LEU A 64 18.24 15.52 -7.55
C LEU A 64 19.03 16.63 -8.26
N GLU A 65 20.07 17.13 -7.61
CA GLU A 65 20.98 18.13 -8.19
C GLU A 65 22.43 17.63 -8.08
N GLY A 66 23.32 18.06 -8.96
CA GLY A 66 24.74 17.71 -8.83
C GLY A 66 25.54 17.79 -10.12
N THR A 67 26.64 17.03 -10.15
CA THR A 67 27.59 17.04 -11.27
C THR A 67 28.07 15.64 -11.62
N LEU A 68 28.36 15.43 -12.90
CA LEU A 68 28.95 14.21 -13.45
C LEU A 68 30.38 14.47 -13.95
N ASP A 69 31.30 13.55 -13.63
CA ASP A 69 32.59 13.40 -14.29
C ASP A 69 32.58 12.09 -15.07
N PHE A 70 32.58 12.15 -16.41
CA PHE A 70 32.59 10.97 -17.27
C PHE A 70 33.79 11.01 -18.21
N SER A 71 34.72 10.05 -18.09
CA SER A 71 36.01 10.12 -18.78
C SER A 71 35.91 10.19 -20.31
N THR A 72 34.81 9.72 -20.89
CA THR A 72 34.56 9.73 -22.35
C THR A 72 33.83 10.97 -22.85
N VAL A 73 33.18 11.74 -21.96
CA VAL A 73 32.35 12.89 -22.35
C VAL A 73 32.91 14.21 -21.81
N GLY A 74 33.19 14.30 -20.51
CA GLY A 74 33.60 15.55 -19.88
C GLY A 74 33.69 15.50 -18.35
N GLN A 75 34.08 16.63 -17.75
CA GLN A 75 34.18 16.79 -16.30
C GLN A 75 33.28 17.92 -15.81
N ALA A 76 32.85 17.83 -14.55
CA ALA A 76 32.00 18.81 -13.88
C ALA A 76 30.74 19.20 -14.66
N MET A 77 30.15 18.24 -15.39
CA MET A 77 28.93 18.45 -16.17
C MET A 77 27.75 18.56 -15.20
N PRO A 78 27.03 19.70 -15.17
CA PRO A 78 25.88 19.85 -14.28
C PRO A 78 24.75 18.91 -14.69
N MET A 79 24.02 18.41 -13.68
CA MET A 79 22.77 17.71 -13.88
C MET A 79 21.62 18.72 -13.90
N ASP A 80 20.77 18.63 -14.91
CA ASP A 80 19.57 19.44 -15.12
C ASP A 80 18.30 18.59 -14.94
N ASP A 81 17.24 19.21 -14.41
CA ASP A 81 15.91 18.58 -14.17
C ASP A 81 15.98 17.23 -13.44
N GLY A 82 16.91 17.07 -12.50
CA GLY A 82 17.13 15.80 -11.84
C GLY A 82 16.01 15.42 -10.88
N VAL A 83 15.56 14.17 -10.96
CA VAL A 83 14.53 13.59 -10.10
C VAL A 83 15.03 12.29 -9.48
N PHE A 84 14.68 12.09 -8.22
CA PHE A 84 14.86 10.84 -7.50
C PHE A 84 13.52 10.34 -7.01
N ASN A 85 13.19 9.07 -7.29
CA ASN A 85 11.97 8.42 -6.81
C ASN A 85 12.32 7.16 -6.02
N VAL A 86 11.67 6.97 -4.88
CA VAL A 86 11.82 5.76 -4.06
C VAL A 86 10.62 4.84 -4.28
N PHE A 87 10.88 3.54 -4.33
CA PHE A 87 9.86 2.48 -4.37
C PHE A 87 8.95 2.55 -5.60
N VAL A 88 9.53 2.90 -6.76
CA VAL A 88 8.86 2.66 -8.04
C VAL A 88 8.74 1.16 -8.23
N VAL A 89 7.53 0.65 -8.38
CA VAL A 89 7.30 -0.77 -8.66
C VAL A 89 7.57 -1.01 -10.13
N ASP A 90 8.50 -1.92 -10.42
CA ASP A 90 8.70 -2.43 -11.78
C ASP A 90 7.42 -3.15 -12.23
N PRO A 91 6.75 -2.69 -13.30
CA PRO A 91 5.47 -3.24 -13.73
C PRO A 91 5.58 -4.68 -14.26
N ARG A 92 6.79 -5.16 -14.58
CA ARG A 92 7.04 -6.50 -15.12
C ARG A 92 7.45 -7.49 -14.03
N THR A 93 8.28 -7.05 -13.08
CA THR A 93 8.82 -7.94 -12.04
C THR A 93 8.15 -7.76 -10.67
N GLY A 94 7.40 -6.68 -10.46
CA GLY A 94 6.85 -6.31 -9.16
C GLY A 94 7.90 -5.84 -8.14
N ALA A 95 9.19 -5.86 -8.51
CA ALA A 95 10.28 -5.46 -7.63
C ALA A 95 10.25 -3.95 -7.38
N ARG A 96 10.57 -3.54 -6.15
CA ARG A 96 10.68 -2.13 -5.81
C ARG A 96 12.03 -1.60 -6.30
N GLN A 97 12.03 -0.38 -6.80
CA GLN A 97 13.20 0.27 -7.39
C GLN A 97 13.40 1.67 -6.81
N MET A 98 14.65 2.09 -6.69
CA MET A 98 15.00 3.51 -6.52
C MET A 98 15.52 4.05 -7.85
N VAL A 99 14.86 5.06 -8.40
CA VAL A 99 15.14 5.58 -9.75
C VAL A 99 15.77 6.96 -9.65
N TYR A 100 16.89 7.14 -10.34
CA TYR A 100 17.67 8.38 -10.46
C TYR A 100 17.63 8.80 -11.92
N GLU A 101 17.09 9.97 -12.20
CA GLU A 101 16.97 10.48 -13.56
C GLU A 101 17.51 11.90 -13.61
N ALA A 102 18.36 12.20 -14.59
CA ALA A 102 18.90 13.53 -14.79
C ALA A 102 19.36 13.73 -16.24
N ARG A 103 19.20 14.96 -16.74
CA ARG A 103 19.80 15.40 -17.99
C ARG A 103 21.19 15.97 -17.73
N PHE A 104 22.09 15.88 -18.70
CA PHE A 104 23.35 16.61 -18.67
C PHE A 104 23.85 16.85 -20.11
N ALA A 105 24.68 17.88 -20.27
CA ALA A 105 25.30 18.20 -21.55
C ALA A 105 26.82 18.01 -21.50
N GLY A 106 27.38 17.44 -22.58
CA GLY A 106 28.81 17.39 -22.82
C GLY A 106 29.40 18.78 -23.11
N PRO A 107 30.73 18.95 -23.03
CA PRO A 107 31.40 20.21 -23.37
C PRO A 107 31.21 20.65 -24.83
N ASP A 108 30.86 19.72 -25.70
CA ASP A 108 30.51 19.92 -27.12
C ASP A 108 29.06 20.39 -27.31
N GLY A 109 28.28 20.48 -26.23
CA GLY A 109 26.86 20.82 -26.25
C GLY A 109 25.95 19.65 -26.61
N LYS A 110 26.47 18.41 -26.71
CA LYS A 110 25.62 17.23 -26.95
C LYS A 110 24.88 16.85 -25.67
N HIS A 111 23.58 16.58 -25.80
CA HIS A 111 22.69 16.25 -24.69
C HIS A 111 22.68 14.75 -24.41
N TYR A 112 22.61 14.41 -23.12
CA TYR A 112 22.52 13.05 -22.63
C TYR A 112 21.51 12.97 -21.49
N PHE A 113 20.88 11.80 -21.38
CA PHE A 113 19.98 11.45 -20.29
C PHE A 113 20.53 10.28 -19.50
N LEU A 114 20.69 10.44 -18.19
CA LEU A 114 21.13 9.39 -17.27
C LEU A 114 19.91 8.82 -16.57
N ARG A 115 19.74 7.49 -16.65
CA ARG A 115 18.79 6.74 -15.84
C ARG A 115 19.52 5.69 -15.02
N GLY A 116 19.50 5.86 -13.71
CA GLY A 116 20.06 4.94 -12.72
C GLY A 116 18.95 4.23 -11.95
N VAL A 117 19.09 2.93 -11.75
CA VAL A 117 18.15 2.11 -10.98
C VAL A 117 18.92 1.36 -9.90
N LYS A 118 18.49 1.46 -8.64
CA LYS A 118 18.86 0.48 -7.60
C LYS A 118 17.72 -0.52 -7.49
N HIS A 119 18.04 -1.80 -7.69
CA HIS A 119 17.08 -2.89 -7.55
C HIS A 119 16.99 -3.28 -6.07
N LEU A 120 15.78 -3.33 -5.52
CA LEU A 120 15.53 -3.84 -4.18
C LEU A 120 14.93 -5.25 -4.35
N THR A 121 15.80 -6.24 -4.56
CA THR A 121 15.43 -7.65 -4.82
C THR A 121 15.58 -8.50 -3.56
N ASP A 122 14.67 -9.44 -3.35
CA ASP A 122 14.61 -10.31 -2.17
C ASP A 122 15.45 -11.58 -2.36
N ASP A 123 16.79 -11.43 -2.43
CA ASP A 123 17.71 -12.57 -2.50
C ASP A 123 18.49 -12.75 -1.17
N PRO A 124 18.60 -13.98 -0.63
CA PRO A 124 19.22 -14.21 0.67
C PRO A 124 20.77 -14.13 0.61
N GLY A 125 21.40 -13.13 1.25
CA GLY A 125 22.87 -13.02 1.27
C GLY A 125 23.48 -11.78 1.96
N LEU A 126 24.80 -11.59 1.79
CA LEU A 126 25.56 -10.36 2.14
C LEU A 126 25.22 -9.18 1.19
N ASP A 127 24.29 -9.41 0.26
CA ASP A 127 23.98 -8.59 -0.91
C ASP A 127 23.18 -7.32 -0.55
N VAL A 128 22.63 -7.21 0.68
CA VAL A 128 21.92 -6.00 1.15
C VAL A 128 22.78 -4.73 1.06
N VAL A 129 24.08 -4.85 1.33
CA VAL A 129 25.00 -3.73 1.18
C VAL A 129 25.28 -3.46 -0.30
N GLU A 130 25.38 -4.50 -1.13
CA GLU A 130 25.64 -4.40 -2.56
C GLU A 130 24.46 -3.77 -3.31
N ASP A 131 23.22 -4.16 -3.00
CA ASP A 131 21.99 -3.65 -3.59
C ASP A 131 21.71 -2.19 -3.23
N MET A 132 22.09 -1.78 -2.01
CA MET A 132 22.00 -0.38 -1.59
C MET A 132 23.14 0.50 -2.13
N THR A 133 24.29 -0.11 -2.47
CA THR A 133 25.48 0.62 -2.91
C THR A 133 25.67 0.62 -4.41
N THR A 134 24.95 -0.21 -5.16
CA THR A 134 25.09 -0.35 -6.61
C THR A 134 23.96 0.35 -7.36
N LEU A 135 24.31 1.27 -8.27
CA LEU A 135 23.40 1.94 -9.18
C LEU A 135 23.61 1.40 -10.60
N PHE A 136 22.62 0.67 -11.12
CA PHE A 136 22.59 0.19 -12.50
C PHE A 136 22.23 1.34 -13.41
N THR A 137 23.18 1.81 -14.20
CA THR A 137 23.11 3.09 -14.90
C THR A 137 23.09 2.86 -16.40
N THR A 138 22.14 3.51 -17.08
CA THR A 138 22.08 3.61 -18.54
C THR A 138 22.13 5.08 -18.95
N ILE A 139 22.94 5.40 -19.95
CA ILE A 139 23.05 6.73 -20.55
C ILE A 139 22.48 6.66 -21.96
N TYR A 140 21.56 7.58 -22.25
CA TYR A 140 20.92 7.73 -23.55
C TYR A 140 21.41 9.02 -24.21
N GLU A 141 21.49 9.03 -25.53
CA GLU A 141 21.67 10.26 -26.30
C GLU A 141 20.35 11.02 -26.41
N GLY A 142 20.35 12.32 -26.07
CA GLY A 142 19.14 13.16 -26.07
C GLY A 142 18.70 13.56 -24.66
N ASP A 143 17.44 14.00 -24.55
CA ASP A 143 16.88 14.59 -23.32
C ASP A 143 16.05 13.61 -22.48
N ASP A 144 15.87 12.36 -22.92
CA ASP A 144 15.05 11.34 -22.24
C ASP A 144 15.54 9.90 -22.53
N ASP A 145 14.82 8.92 -21.98
CA ASP A 145 15.11 7.47 -22.11
C ASP A 145 14.63 6.83 -23.42
N GLN A 146 14.07 7.62 -24.35
CA GLN A 146 13.68 7.16 -25.69
C GLN A 146 14.84 7.28 -26.69
N GLY A 147 15.94 7.92 -26.28
CA GLY A 147 17.16 8.07 -27.05
C GLY A 147 17.90 6.76 -27.34
N THR A 148 18.92 6.81 -28.20
CA THR A 148 19.80 5.64 -28.41
C THR A 148 20.70 5.47 -27.18
N VAL A 149 20.86 4.24 -26.70
CA VAL A 149 21.77 3.96 -25.58
C VAL A 149 23.20 4.29 -26.00
N PHE A 150 23.79 5.27 -25.31
CA PHE A 150 25.19 5.66 -25.45
C PHE A 150 26.12 4.68 -24.72
N GLY A 151 25.68 4.19 -23.55
CA GLY A 151 26.37 3.16 -22.79
C GLY A 151 25.67 2.82 -21.48
N ALA A 152 26.00 1.66 -20.92
CA ALA A 152 25.45 1.17 -19.67
C ALA A 152 26.57 0.70 -18.73
N GLY A 153 26.30 0.66 -17.42
CA GLY A 153 27.27 0.20 -16.44
C GLY A 153 26.77 0.27 -15.00
N GLN A 154 27.67 0.07 -14.04
CA GLN A 154 27.33 0.11 -12.62
C GLN A 154 28.19 1.14 -11.88
N LEU A 155 27.55 1.95 -11.03
CA LEU A 155 28.21 2.89 -10.13
C LEU A 155 28.08 2.40 -8.69
N PHE A 156 29.15 2.56 -7.90
CA PHE A 156 29.21 2.06 -6.54
C PHE A 156 29.37 3.19 -5.53
N PHE A 157 28.73 3.04 -4.39
CA PHE A 157 28.93 3.88 -3.23
C PHE A 157 30.21 3.43 -2.50
N ARG A 158 31.10 4.38 -2.18
CA ARG A 158 32.35 4.04 -1.48
C ARG A 158 32.11 3.77 0.00
N LEU A 159 32.15 2.50 0.40
CA LEU A 159 31.93 2.00 1.77
C LEU A 159 32.87 2.59 2.85
N SER A 160 34.02 3.17 2.48
CA SER A 160 34.92 3.87 3.42
C SER A 160 34.35 5.18 4.00
N THR A 161 33.11 5.53 3.68
CA THR A 161 32.44 6.77 4.08
C THR A 161 31.10 6.56 4.82
N THR A 162 30.83 5.38 5.38
CA THR A 162 29.59 5.06 6.11
C THR A 162 29.21 6.07 7.23
N PRO A 163 30.15 6.60 8.04
CA PRO A 163 29.85 7.69 8.97
C PRO A 163 29.48 9.00 8.27
N ALA A 164 30.04 9.26 7.08
CA ALA A 164 29.80 10.47 6.30
C ALA A 164 28.41 10.51 5.66
N PHE A 165 27.81 9.34 5.34
CA PHE A 165 26.43 9.25 4.85
C PHE A 165 25.40 9.68 5.91
N LEU A 166 25.53 9.19 7.16
CA LEU A 166 24.67 9.62 8.27
C LEU A 166 24.91 11.10 8.66
N LEU A 167 26.14 11.60 8.44
CA LEU A 167 26.50 13.01 8.63
C LEU A 167 26.04 13.93 7.48
N SER A 168 25.89 13.41 6.25
CA SER A 168 25.42 14.18 5.10
C SER A 168 23.91 14.41 5.13
N LEU A 169 23.18 13.62 5.92
CA LEU A 169 21.75 13.82 6.15
C LEU A 169 21.50 15.04 7.04
N LYS A 170 21.02 16.13 6.43
CA LYS A 170 20.76 17.40 7.09
C LYS A 170 19.27 17.73 7.05
N VAL A 171 18.74 18.16 8.19
CA VAL A 171 17.37 18.63 8.33
C VAL A 171 17.31 20.08 7.90
N THR A 172 16.35 20.43 7.06
CA THR A 172 16.09 21.81 6.60
C THR A 172 14.81 22.34 7.22
N GLY A 173 14.73 23.67 7.41
CA GLY A 173 13.66 24.36 8.12
C GLY A 173 14.00 24.70 9.58
N ASP A 174 13.11 25.44 10.25
CA ASP A 174 13.28 25.90 11.64
C ASP A 174 12.91 24.80 12.66
N ALA A 175 13.62 23.67 12.60
CA ALA A 175 13.39 22.52 13.48
C ALA A 175 14.16 22.65 14.81
N HIS A 176 13.50 22.40 15.93
CA HIS A 176 14.18 22.28 17.23
C HIS A 176 14.92 20.94 17.36
N PHE A 177 15.88 20.85 18.28
CA PHE A 177 16.78 19.69 18.44
C PHE A 177 16.06 18.32 18.48
N GLY A 178 14.92 18.23 19.18
CA GLY A 178 14.11 17.00 19.23
C GLY A 178 13.48 16.62 17.88
N GLN A 179 13.04 17.61 17.09
CA GLN A 179 12.47 17.40 15.76
C GLN A 179 13.55 17.01 14.75
N VAL A 180 14.77 17.54 14.88
CA VAL A 180 15.92 17.14 14.05
C VAL A 180 16.21 15.66 14.23
N PHE A 181 16.30 15.19 15.48
CA PHE A 181 16.54 13.77 15.75
C PHE A 181 15.38 12.88 15.26
N ALA A 182 14.12 13.27 15.52
CA ALA A 182 12.94 12.55 15.07
C ALA A 182 12.84 12.46 13.55
N ALA A 183 13.10 13.55 12.81
CA ALA A 183 13.08 13.60 11.36
C ALA A 183 14.14 12.69 10.73
N LYS A 184 15.36 12.70 11.27
CA LYS A 184 16.42 11.76 10.87
C LYS A 184 16.02 10.31 11.11
N MET A 185 15.50 10.01 12.29
CA MET A 185 15.04 8.66 12.63
C MET A 185 13.85 8.21 11.78
N ALA A 186 12.90 9.09 11.45
CA ALA A 186 11.77 8.78 10.60
C ALA A 186 12.22 8.45 9.16
N PHE A 187 13.11 9.25 8.58
CA PHE A 187 13.67 8.98 7.25
C PHE A 187 14.51 7.70 7.23
N LEU A 188 15.38 7.50 8.22
CA LEU A 188 16.17 6.27 8.34
C LEU A 188 15.27 5.05 8.56
N SER A 189 14.22 5.17 9.38
CA SER A 189 13.24 4.09 9.57
C SER A 189 12.45 3.81 8.30
N PHE A 190 12.15 4.81 7.49
CA PHE A 190 11.48 4.63 6.20
C PHE A 190 12.40 3.93 5.20
N ALA A 191 13.62 4.46 5.01
CA ALA A 191 14.60 3.94 4.05
C ALA A 191 15.11 2.54 4.42
N PHE A 192 15.47 2.31 5.69
CA PHE A 192 15.99 1.02 6.15
C PHE A 192 14.91 0.06 6.66
N GLY A 193 13.76 0.55 7.15
CA GLY A 193 12.66 -0.30 7.61
C GLY A 193 12.02 -1.07 6.47
N GLN A 194 11.64 -0.40 5.37
CA GLN A 194 11.08 -1.11 4.22
C GLN A 194 12.07 -2.03 3.51
N THR A 195 13.36 -1.65 3.48
CA THR A 195 14.44 -2.53 3.01
C THR A 195 14.49 -3.77 3.90
N ARG A 196 14.64 -3.59 5.22
CA ARG A 196 14.65 -4.71 6.18
C ARG A 196 13.38 -5.58 6.10
N ASP A 197 12.21 -5.01 5.88
CA ASP A 197 10.94 -5.75 5.82
C ASP A 197 10.80 -6.54 4.49
N THR A 198 11.44 -6.08 3.42
CA THR A 198 11.56 -6.81 2.14
C THR A 198 12.55 -7.97 2.27
N TYR A 199 13.80 -7.72 2.71
CA TYR A 199 14.85 -8.75 2.81
C TYR A 199 14.71 -9.72 3.99
N LEU A 200 13.96 -9.33 5.03
CA LEU A 200 13.55 -10.26 6.07
C LEU A 200 12.17 -10.82 5.78
N ALA A 201 11.51 -10.62 4.63
CA ALA A 201 10.19 -11.24 4.40
C ALA A 201 10.25 -12.78 4.56
N ASP A 202 11.34 -13.40 4.09
CA ASP A 202 11.62 -14.84 4.21
C ASP A 202 12.04 -15.31 5.62
N ILE A 203 12.42 -14.40 6.54
CA ILE A 203 12.96 -14.74 7.88
C ILE A 203 12.15 -14.08 9.02
N ASN A 204 11.39 -13.04 8.74
CA ASN A 204 10.58 -12.28 9.66
C ASN A 204 9.21 -12.94 9.73
N PRO A 205 8.92 -13.68 10.82
CA PRO A 205 7.63 -14.32 10.98
C PRO A 205 6.51 -13.28 11.20
N VAL A 206 6.82 -11.97 11.19
CA VAL A 206 5.91 -10.85 11.46
C VAL A 206 5.82 -9.94 10.24
N TYR A 207 4.62 -9.47 9.94
CA TYR A 207 4.38 -8.41 8.97
C TYR A 207 3.57 -7.28 9.63
N ASP A 208 3.75 -6.09 9.10
CA ASP A 208 2.98 -4.89 9.43
C ASP A 208 2.32 -4.43 8.12
N ALA A 209 1.02 -4.20 8.13
CA ALA A 209 0.30 -3.63 6.99
C ALA A 209 -0.74 -2.61 7.48
N SER A 210 -1.15 -1.72 6.60
CA SER A 210 -2.25 -0.79 6.80
C SER A 210 -3.22 -0.80 5.63
N TYR A 211 -4.43 -0.35 5.89
CA TYR A 211 -5.45 -0.17 4.87
C TYR A 211 -6.36 1.00 5.23
N GLN A 212 -6.88 1.64 4.18
CA GLN A 212 -8.02 2.54 4.30
C GLN A 212 -9.19 1.97 3.51
N ASN A 213 -10.37 1.98 4.10
CA ASN A 213 -11.58 1.48 3.48
C ASN A 213 -12.75 2.41 3.77
N VAL A 214 -13.60 2.65 2.79
CA VAL A 214 -14.79 3.50 2.88
C VAL A 214 -15.99 2.71 2.38
N VAL A 215 -17.08 2.74 3.15
CA VAL A 215 -18.39 2.19 2.79
C VAL A 215 -19.42 3.30 2.91
N LEU A 216 -20.16 3.58 1.84
CA LEU A 216 -21.17 4.63 1.77
C LEU A 216 -22.51 4.06 1.29
N GLN A 217 -23.60 4.53 1.88
CA GLN A 217 -24.94 4.37 1.32
C GLN A 217 -25.69 5.70 1.32
N GLY A 218 -26.54 5.88 0.33
CA GLY A 218 -27.40 7.07 0.26
C GLY A 218 -28.22 7.13 -1.01
N GLU A 219 -28.60 8.35 -1.37
CA GLU A 219 -29.28 8.66 -2.62
C GLU A 219 -28.38 9.51 -3.50
N VAL A 220 -28.42 9.26 -4.81
CA VAL A 220 -27.85 10.12 -5.83
C VAL A 220 -28.95 10.65 -6.74
N THR A 221 -28.70 11.79 -7.38
CA THR A 221 -29.61 12.43 -8.31
C THR A 221 -28.98 12.61 -9.69
N GLU A 222 -29.69 12.21 -10.73
CA GLU A 222 -29.36 12.51 -12.14
C GLU A 222 -30.61 13.09 -12.81
N ALA A 223 -30.48 14.24 -13.48
CA ALA A 223 -31.59 14.91 -14.17
C ALA A 223 -32.88 15.11 -13.32
N GLY A 224 -32.75 15.17 -12.00
CA GLY A 224 -33.87 15.34 -11.05
C GLY A 224 -34.51 14.03 -10.58
N GLU A 225 -34.10 12.88 -11.13
CA GLU A 225 -34.51 11.56 -10.65
C GLU A 225 -33.54 11.07 -9.57
N ARG A 226 -34.08 10.53 -8.48
CA ARG A 226 -33.31 10.01 -7.35
C ARG A 226 -33.27 8.51 -7.38
N GLU A 227 -32.11 7.96 -7.05
CA GLU A 227 -31.94 6.53 -6.88
C GLU A 227 -30.93 6.21 -5.77
N PRO A 228 -31.08 5.05 -5.10
CA PRO A 228 -30.15 4.67 -4.05
C PRO A 228 -28.80 4.23 -4.64
N PHE A 229 -27.76 4.36 -3.83
CA PHE A 229 -26.44 3.80 -4.15
C PHE A 229 -25.79 3.17 -2.93
N PHE A 230 -24.90 2.22 -3.19
CA PHE A 230 -24.00 1.64 -2.21
C PHE A 230 -22.59 1.59 -2.81
N LEU A 231 -21.61 2.19 -2.14
CA LEU A 231 -20.24 2.30 -2.62
C LEU A 231 -19.29 1.72 -1.57
N VAL A 232 -18.37 0.87 -2.02
CA VAL A 232 -17.25 0.37 -1.23
C VAL A 232 -15.97 0.68 -1.98
N SER A 233 -14.96 1.22 -1.28
CA SER A 233 -13.66 1.46 -1.89
C SER A 233 -12.54 1.42 -0.86
N GLY A 234 -11.44 0.75 -1.18
CA GLY A 234 -10.30 0.67 -0.28
C GLY A 234 -8.94 0.68 -0.99
N ILE A 235 -7.91 1.02 -0.22
CA ILE A 235 -6.49 0.92 -0.58
C ILE A 235 -5.81 0.11 0.51
N HIS A 236 -5.12 -0.96 0.13
CA HIS A 236 -4.46 -1.87 1.06
C HIS A 236 -2.97 -1.93 0.75
N THR A 237 -2.15 -1.62 1.74
CA THR A 237 -0.68 -1.70 1.58
C THR A 237 -0.23 -3.15 1.39
N PRO A 238 0.98 -3.36 0.85
CA PRO A 238 1.57 -4.70 0.75
C PRO A 238 1.49 -5.47 2.05
N ASP A 239 1.41 -6.80 1.97
CA ASP A 239 1.24 -7.73 3.09
C ASP A 239 -0.17 -7.75 3.71
N PHE A 240 -1.10 -6.88 3.33
CA PHE A 240 -2.49 -7.04 3.76
C PHE A 240 -3.23 -8.11 2.91
N PRO A 241 -3.95 -9.08 3.51
CA PRO A 241 -4.08 -9.34 4.94
C PRO A 241 -3.14 -10.42 5.47
N TRP A 242 -2.33 -11.08 4.62
CA TRP A 242 -1.66 -12.34 4.97
C TRP A 242 -0.13 -12.31 5.05
N GLY A 243 0.50 -11.21 4.71
CA GLY A 243 1.94 -11.15 4.64
C GLY A 243 2.48 -11.98 3.46
N ASP A 244 1.95 -11.77 2.26
CA ASP A 244 2.43 -12.40 1.03
C ASP A 244 2.93 -11.38 0.01
N GLY A 245 3.20 -10.14 0.44
CA GLY A 245 3.74 -9.08 -0.40
C GLY A 245 2.76 -8.46 -1.40
N GLU A 246 1.58 -9.06 -1.59
CA GLU A 246 0.57 -8.57 -2.54
C GLU A 246 -0.17 -7.34 -2.01
N THR A 247 -0.78 -6.60 -2.94
CA THR A 247 -1.57 -5.39 -2.69
C THR A 247 -2.80 -5.39 -3.58
N PHE A 248 -3.82 -4.65 -3.19
CA PHE A 248 -4.95 -4.33 -4.06
C PHE A 248 -5.64 -3.04 -3.61
N CYS A 249 -6.21 -2.37 -4.58
CA CYS A 249 -7.13 -1.26 -4.45
C CYS A 249 -8.42 -1.63 -5.19
N ASP A 250 -9.56 -1.18 -4.69
CA ASP A 250 -10.83 -1.48 -5.33
C ASP A 250 -11.88 -0.37 -5.23
N VAL A 251 -12.84 -0.47 -6.14
CA VAL A 251 -14.06 0.32 -6.17
C VAL A 251 -15.19 -0.63 -6.54
N LEU A 252 -16.19 -0.77 -5.68
CA LEU A 252 -17.42 -1.52 -5.90
C LEU A 252 -18.58 -0.55 -5.75
N LEU A 253 -19.44 -0.46 -6.76
CA LEU A 253 -20.57 0.46 -6.80
C LEU A 253 -21.84 -0.29 -7.21
N VAL A 254 -22.89 -0.14 -6.40
CA VAL A 254 -24.25 -0.56 -6.72
C VAL A 254 -25.12 0.68 -6.85
N LEU A 255 -25.85 0.81 -7.96
CA LEU A 255 -26.80 1.89 -8.24
C LEU A 255 -28.20 1.31 -8.48
N GLY A 256 -29.22 1.99 -7.97
CA GLY A 256 -30.62 1.56 -8.06
C GLY A 256 -31.02 0.63 -6.93
N ASP A 257 -32.32 0.32 -6.88
CA ASP A 257 -32.91 -0.48 -5.80
C ASP A 257 -32.24 -1.87 -5.73
N PRO A 258 -31.63 -2.27 -4.60
CA PRO A 258 -30.99 -3.58 -4.45
C PRO A 258 -31.94 -4.76 -4.68
N ASP A 259 -33.25 -4.55 -4.52
CA ASP A 259 -34.30 -5.56 -4.70
C ASP A 259 -34.95 -5.50 -6.10
N ASP A 260 -34.75 -4.42 -6.87
CA ASP A 260 -35.32 -4.24 -8.21
C ASP A 260 -34.25 -3.85 -9.24
N ALA A 261 -33.70 -4.88 -9.91
CA ALA A 261 -32.74 -4.76 -11.01
C ALA A 261 -31.58 -3.77 -10.78
N PRO A 262 -30.79 -3.91 -9.68
CA PRO A 262 -29.72 -2.97 -9.40
C PRO A 262 -28.59 -3.11 -10.42
N ARG A 263 -27.94 -1.99 -10.72
CA ARG A 263 -26.76 -1.89 -11.58
C ARG A 263 -25.51 -2.04 -10.73
N ARG A 264 -24.54 -2.80 -11.22
CA ARG A 264 -23.38 -3.23 -10.44
C ARG A 264 -22.12 -2.95 -11.22
N TYR A 265 -21.17 -2.29 -10.58
CA TYR A 265 -19.91 -1.94 -11.19
C TYR A 265 -18.78 -2.25 -10.24
N ALA A 266 -17.66 -2.76 -10.76
CA ALA A 266 -16.49 -2.94 -9.94
C ALA A 266 -15.18 -2.88 -10.71
N ILE A 267 -14.12 -2.61 -9.97
CA ILE A 267 -12.74 -2.80 -10.36
C ILE A 267 -11.94 -3.20 -9.13
N SER A 268 -11.04 -4.16 -9.28
CA SER A 268 -9.95 -4.43 -8.36
C SER A 268 -8.66 -4.50 -9.17
N ALA A 269 -7.62 -3.85 -8.68
CA ALA A 269 -6.30 -3.85 -9.30
C ALA A 269 -5.23 -3.67 -8.21
N ARG A 270 -3.98 -4.09 -8.48
CA ARG A 270 -2.84 -3.80 -7.58
C ARG A 270 -2.65 -2.29 -7.36
N ARG A 271 -2.99 -1.48 -8.35
CA ARG A 271 -2.93 -0.02 -8.29
C ARG A 271 -4.06 0.61 -9.09
N LEU A 272 -4.69 1.62 -8.51
CA LEU A 272 -5.67 2.47 -9.18
C LEU A 272 -5.24 3.94 -9.05
N THR A 273 -5.69 4.79 -9.97
CA THR A 273 -5.60 6.26 -9.81
C THR A 273 -6.72 6.68 -8.85
N GLN A 274 -6.49 6.40 -7.58
CA GLN A 274 -7.45 6.52 -6.49
C GLN A 274 -6.80 7.24 -5.32
N THR A 275 -7.58 8.00 -4.57
CA THR A 275 -7.22 8.50 -3.24
C THR A 275 -8.34 8.13 -2.29
N VAL A 276 -7.99 7.42 -1.22
CA VAL A 276 -8.83 7.25 -0.04
C VAL A 276 -8.08 7.95 1.07
N ASP A 277 -8.64 9.06 1.56
CA ASP A 277 -8.12 9.81 2.69
C ASP A 277 -9.26 9.97 3.70
N VAL A 278 -9.35 9.02 4.62
CA VAL A 278 -10.43 8.97 5.62
C VAL A 278 -10.40 10.21 6.51
N LEU A 279 -9.22 10.61 7.00
CA LEU A 279 -9.07 11.75 7.91
C LEU A 279 -9.21 13.09 7.19
N GLY A 280 -8.71 13.21 5.97
CA GLY A 280 -8.88 14.40 5.13
C GLY A 280 -10.26 14.51 4.48
N GLY A 281 -11.07 13.45 4.56
CA GLY A 281 -12.44 13.46 4.10
C GLY A 281 -12.59 13.42 2.58
N LEU A 282 -11.75 12.64 1.90
CA LEU A 282 -11.70 12.58 0.43
C LEU A 282 -11.69 11.13 -0.06
N LEU A 283 -12.60 10.85 -0.99
CA LEU A 283 -12.56 9.66 -1.85
C LEU A 283 -12.59 10.13 -3.29
N SER A 284 -11.49 9.93 -4.02
CA SER A 284 -11.42 10.19 -5.45
C SER A 284 -10.94 8.98 -6.23
N TYR A 285 -11.48 8.82 -7.44
CA TYR A 285 -11.09 7.76 -8.35
C TYR A 285 -11.33 8.21 -9.80
N ASP A 286 -10.35 7.99 -10.68
CA ASP A 286 -10.50 8.19 -12.12
C ASP A 286 -9.84 7.02 -12.85
N GLY A 287 -10.66 6.15 -13.46
CA GLY A 287 -10.10 4.96 -14.06
C GLY A 287 -11.09 4.00 -14.71
N PRO A 288 -10.60 2.82 -15.10
CA PRO A 288 -11.40 1.78 -15.73
C PRO A 288 -12.31 1.07 -14.72
N ILE A 289 -13.58 0.88 -15.07
CA ILE A 289 -14.53 0.13 -14.26
C ILE A 289 -15.33 -0.84 -15.14
N PHE A 290 -15.72 -1.98 -14.60
CA PHE A 290 -16.50 -2.99 -15.34
C PHE A 290 -17.97 -2.98 -14.93
N ASP A 291 -18.87 -3.11 -15.89
CA ASP A 291 -20.29 -3.38 -15.66
C ASP A 291 -20.49 -4.89 -15.42
N LEU A 292 -21.00 -5.19 -14.23
CA LEU A 292 -21.22 -6.52 -13.68
C LEU A 292 -22.71 -6.77 -13.40
N THR A 293 -23.59 -5.97 -14.00
CA THR A 293 -25.03 -6.04 -13.78
C THR A 293 -25.60 -7.41 -14.18
N SER A 294 -25.14 -7.98 -15.31
CA SER A 294 -25.55 -9.31 -15.78
C SER A 294 -24.76 -10.46 -15.15
N ARG A 295 -23.56 -10.18 -14.62
CA ARG A 295 -22.65 -11.17 -14.04
C ARG A 295 -22.03 -10.60 -12.76
N PRO A 296 -22.68 -10.75 -11.59
CA PRO A 296 -22.28 -10.10 -10.34
C PRO A 296 -21.09 -10.77 -9.65
N VAL A 297 -20.43 -11.73 -10.29
CA VAL A 297 -19.29 -12.47 -9.76
C VAL A 297 -18.15 -12.43 -10.77
N VAL A 298 -16.99 -11.96 -10.34
CA VAL A 298 -15.81 -11.78 -11.19
C VAL A 298 -14.53 -11.95 -10.36
N SER A 299 -13.47 -12.48 -10.96
CA SER A 299 -12.16 -12.53 -10.32
C SER A 299 -11.22 -11.41 -10.76
N PHE A 300 -10.19 -11.15 -9.96
CA PHE A 300 -9.13 -10.20 -10.27
C PHE A 300 -8.47 -10.55 -11.60
N SER A 301 -8.14 -11.84 -11.80
CA SER A 301 -7.53 -12.32 -13.04
C SER A 301 -8.41 -12.08 -14.27
N GLU A 302 -9.73 -12.19 -14.13
CA GLU A 302 -10.68 -11.86 -15.21
C GLU A 302 -10.74 -10.35 -15.51
N MET A 303 -10.69 -9.51 -14.48
CA MET A 303 -10.63 -8.05 -14.63
C MET A 303 -9.32 -7.61 -15.30
N GLU A 304 -8.20 -8.21 -14.92
CA GLU A 304 -6.88 -7.94 -15.52
C GLU A 304 -6.84 -8.36 -17.00
N ALA A 305 -7.43 -9.51 -17.34
CA ALA A 305 -7.50 -9.98 -18.71
C ALA A 305 -8.45 -9.14 -19.58
N GLY A 306 -9.54 -8.60 -19.02
CA GLY A 306 -10.47 -7.67 -19.67
C GLY A 306 -11.26 -8.22 -20.88
N THR A 307 -11.05 -9.48 -21.28
CA THR A 307 -11.52 -10.02 -22.59
C THR A 307 -12.99 -10.48 -22.62
N SER A 308 -13.72 -10.40 -21.50
CA SER A 308 -15.12 -10.84 -21.41
C SER A 308 -16.03 -9.91 -20.59
N LEU A 309 -15.51 -8.74 -20.20
CA LEU A 309 -16.21 -7.79 -19.34
C LEU A 309 -16.58 -6.54 -20.14
N VAL A 310 -17.73 -5.95 -19.83
CA VAL A 310 -18.12 -4.66 -20.39
C VAL A 310 -17.33 -3.59 -19.66
N ALA A 311 -16.29 -3.07 -20.31
CA ALA A 311 -15.41 -2.04 -19.76
C ALA A 311 -15.98 -0.64 -20.00
N GLY A 312 -15.80 0.23 -19.02
CA GLY A 312 -16.11 1.65 -19.09
C GLY A 312 -15.10 2.46 -18.28
N ARG A 313 -15.42 3.73 -18.05
CA ARG A 313 -14.68 4.59 -17.13
C ARG A 313 -15.58 5.08 -16.01
N ALA A 314 -14.99 5.24 -14.84
CA ALA A 314 -15.61 5.89 -13.70
C ALA A 314 -14.77 7.08 -13.27
N LYS A 315 -15.47 8.16 -12.89
CA LYS A 315 -14.89 9.28 -12.17
C LYS A 315 -15.71 9.53 -10.92
N ILE A 316 -15.11 9.32 -9.76
CA ILE A 316 -15.74 9.52 -8.44
C ILE A 316 -14.95 10.63 -7.75
N ASP A 317 -15.63 11.64 -7.26
CA ASP A 317 -15.05 12.72 -6.47
C ASP A 317 -16.02 13.02 -5.34
N LEU A 318 -15.72 12.50 -4.15
CA LEU A 318 -16.54 12.58 -2.97
C LEU A 318 -15.77 13.20 -1.82
N ARG A 319 -16.43 14.12 -1.12
CA ARG A 319 -15.97 14.71 0.14
C ARG A 319 -16.90 14.34 1.27
N PHE A 320 -16.35 14.12 2.45
CA PHE A 320 -17.12 13.75 3.62
C PHE A 320 -16.45 14.23 4.91
N GLN A 321 -17.19 14.22 6.00
CA GLN A 321 -16.69 14.45 7.35
C GLN A 321 -16.55 13.09 8.03
N ALA A 322 -15.35 12.79 8.54
CA ALA A 322 -15.07 11.57 9.28
C ALA A 322 -14.99 11.87 10.78
N GLU A 323 -15.88 11.28 11.55
CA GLU A 323 -15.84 11.31 13.01
C GLU A 323 -15.20 10.02 13.52
N VAL A 324 -14.03 10.13 14.14
CA VAL A 324 -13.28 8.98 14.67
C VAL A 324 -13.92 8.41 15.93
N HIS A 325 -13.97 7.08 16.01
CA HIS A 325 -14.36 6.35 17.21
C HIS A 325 -13.16 5.54 17.73
N PRO A 326 -12.30 6.12 18.59
CA PRO A 326 -11.07 5.48 19.02
C PRO A 326 -11.35 4.16 19.75
N LEU A 327 -10.75 3.08 19.26
CA LEU A 327 -10.76 1.79 19.93
C LEU A 327 -9.46 1.59 20.70
N ALA A 328 -9.54 0.90 21.84
CA ALA A 328 -8.34 0.28 22.37
C ALA A 328 -7.83 -0.71 21.29
N PRO A 329 -6.51 -0.77 21.03
CA PRO A 329 -5.95 -1.78 20.14
C PRO A 329 -6.47 -3.16 20.54
N PHE A 330 -6.64 -4.06 19.56
CA PHE A 330 -7.07 -5.42 19.82
C PHE A 330 -5.85 -6.35 19.83
N PRO A 331 -5.09 -6.43 20.94
CA PRO A 331 -3.88 -7.19 20.94
C PRO A 331 -4.16 -8.69 20.94
N PHE A 332 -3.49 -9.40 20.05
CA PHE A 332 -3.30 -10.82 20.16
C PHE A 332 -2.39 -11.09 21.36
N ARG A 333 -2.96 -11.65 22.43
CA ARG A 333 -2.14 -12.13 23.55
C ARG A 333 -1.49 -13.45 23.16
N ILE A 334 -0.19 -13.42 22.88
CA ILE A 334 0.60 -14.64 22.72
C ILE A 334 1.03 -15.10 24.11
N ASN A 335 0.51 -16.24 24.58
CA ASN A 335 0.96 -16.84 25.84
C ASN A 335 2.43 -17.30 25.71
N SER A 336 3.25 -17.03 26.72
CA SER A 336 4.67 -17.42 26.75
C SER A 336 4.89 -18.93 26.58
N SER A 337 3.96 -19.76 27.07
CA SER A 337 4.02 -21.22 26.89
C SER A 337 3.76 -21.68 25.45
N ALA A 338 3.09 -20.86 24.63
CA ALA A 338 2.86 -21.11 23.21
C ALA A 338 4.13 -20.79 22.39
N LEU A 339 4.88 -19.73 22.76
CA LEU A 339 6.17 -19.39 22.13
C LEU A 339 7.18 -20.53 22.23
N ASP A 340 7.12 -21.31 23.32
CA ASP A 340 8.04 -22.43 23.57
C ASP A 340 7.80 -23.63 22.64
N ARG A 341 6.68 -23.66 21.90
CA ARG A 341 6.33 -24.70 20.90
C ARG A 341 6.78 -24.36 19.49
N LEU A 342 7.20 -23.11 19.25
CA LEU A 342 7.72 -22.65 17.95
C LEU A 342 9.15 -23.16 17.72
N SER A 343 9.59 -23.13 16.45
CA SER A 343 10.98 -23.38 16.13
C SER A 343 11.89 -22.39 16.85
N TYR A 344 13.10 -22.82 17.23
CA TYR A 344 14.06 -21.97 17.97
C TYR A 344 14.29 -20.62 17.28
N ARG A 345 14.40 -20.62 15.94
CA ARG A 345 14.56 -19.40 15.12
C ARG A 345 13.36 -18.45 15.27
N VAL A 346 12.13 -18.93 15.10
CA VAL A 346 10.92 -18.09 15.20
C VAL A 346 10.72 -17.57 16.63
N ARG A 347 10.94 -18.42 17.64
CA ARG A 347 10.86 -18.04 19.06
C ARG A 347 11.86 -16.95 19.42
N GLU A 348 13.09 -17.07 18.93
CA GLU A 348 14.17 -16.11 19.20
C GLU A 348 13.90 -14.77 18.51
N VAL A 349 13.39 -14.77 17.27
CA VAL A 349 12.97 -13.56 16.56
C VAL A 349 11.83 -12.86 17.31
N LEU A 350 10.75 -13.59 17.63
CA LEU A 350 9.60 -13.03 18.36
C LEU A 350 10.01 -12.46 19.73
N ARG A 351 10.85 -13.16 20.50
CA ARG A 351 11.35 -12.66 21.80
C ARG A 351 12.15 -11.36 21.69
N ARG A 352 12.84 -11.14 20.57
CA ARG A 352 13.61 -9.91 20.31
C ARG A 352 12.75 -8.76 19.75
N THR A 353 11.63 -9.06 19.10
CA THR A 353 10.68 -8.05 18.59
C THR A 353 9.61 -7.65 19.62
N LEU A 354 9.23 -8.57 20.51
CA LEU A 354 8.31 -8.38 21.64
C LEU A 354 8.71 -7.32 22.69
N PRO A 355 9.98 -6.90 22.90
CA PRO A 355 10.31 -5.88 23.91
C PRO A 355 9.98 -4.43 23.50
N SER A 356 9.47 -4.19 22.29
CA SER A 356 9.34 -2.83 21.75
C SER A 356 7.90 -2.44 21.41
N ALA A 357 7.27 -1.69 22.32
CA ALA A 357 6.16 -0.73 22.17
C ALA A 357 4.86 -1.04 21.37
N LYS A 358 4.82 -2.00 20.43
CA LYS A 358 3.67 -2.30 19.56
C LYS A 358 3.21 -3.75 19.75
N GLN A 359 1.99 -3.94 20.25
CA GLN A 359 1.38 -5.25 20.45
C GLN A 359 0.99 -5.86 19.09
N PHE A 360 1.10 -7.19 18.94
CA PHE A 360 0.50 -7.91 17.81
C PHE A 360 -1.01 -7.73 17.86
N GLY A 361 -1.70 -7.53 16.74
CA GLY A 361 -3.13 -7.27 16.75
C GLY A 361 -3.61 -6.47 15.55
N PHE A 362 -4.91 -6.21 15.55
CA PHE A 362 -5.50 -5.16 14.73
C PHE A 362 -5.60 -3.88 15.57
N GLU A 363 -5.18 -2.78 14.98
CA GLU A 363 -5.54 -1.43 15.43
C GLU A 363 -6.61 -0.94 14.46
N ILE A 364 -7.86 -1.30 14.76
CA ILE A 364 -9.02 -0.88 13.96
C ILE A 364 -9.42 0.51 14.44
N VAL A 365 -9.50 1.46 13.51
CA VAL A 365 -9.96 2.82 13.80
C VAL A 365 -11.16 3.13 12.92
N PRO A 366 -12.38 2.85 13.39
CA PRO A 366 -13.59 3.11 12.64
C PRO A 366 -13.98 4.59 12.74
N HIS A 367 -14.63 5.06 11.69
CA HIS A 367 -15.09 6.43 11.54
C HIS A 367 -16.53 6.43 11.05
N SER A 368 -17.38 7.25 11.66
CA SER A 368 -18.68 7.57 11.07
C SER A 368 -18.50 8.62 9.98
N LEU A 369 -19.09 8.37 8.81
CA LEU A 369 -19.07 9.33 7.71
C LEU A 369 -20.40 10.08 7.59
N SER A 370 -20.32 11.40 7.51
CA SER A 370 -21.46 12.28 7.31
C SER A 370 -21.11 13.43 6.36
N GLY A 371 -22.10 14.24 5.98
CA GLY A 371 -21.87 15.40 5.10
C GLY A 371 -21.31 15.00 3.73
N VAL A 372 -21.62 13.80 3.26
CA VAL A 372 -21.07 13.25 2.02
C VAL A 372 -21.61 14.06 0.84
N SER A 373 -20.72 14.56 -0.02
CA SER A 373 -21.07 15.39 -1.16
C SER A 373 -20.12 15.11 -2.32
N GLY A 374 -20.56 15.43 -3.53
CA GLY A 374 -19.75 15.26 -4.73
C GLY A 374 -20.49 14.51 -5.82
N THR A 375 -19.72 13.92 -6.74
CA THR A 375 -20.25 13.35 -7.98
C THR A 375 -19.71 11.96 -8.27
N ILE A 376 -20.54 11.17 -8.93
CA ILE A 376 -20.19 9.87 -9.50
C ILE A 376 -20.52 9.96 -10.99
N GLU A 377 -19.54 9.72 -11.86
CA GLU A 377 -19.71 9.68 -13.31
C GLU A 377 -19.33 8.29 -13.83
N LEU A 378 -20.18 7.72 -14.70
CA LEU A 378 -19.91 6.45 -15.38
C LEU A 378 -20.05 6.62 -16.89
N ALA A 379 -19.09 6.08 -17.64
CA ALA A 379 -19.05 6.13 -19.10
C ALA A 379 -18.85 4.74 -19.69
N PHE A 380 -19.95 4.11 -20.12
CA PHE A 380 -19.98 2.88 -20.93
C PHE A 380 -20.48 3.17 -22.36
N GLY A 381 -20.21 4.39 -22.84
CA GLY A 381 -20.86 5.03 -23.98
C GLY A 381 -21.06 6.51 -23.65
N THR A 382 -22.30 7.01 -23.77
CA THR A 382 -22.65 8.36 -23.30
C THR A 382 -22.44 8.46 -21.78
N PRO A 383 -21.61 9.39 -21.28
CA PRO A 383 -21.40 9.58 -19.85
C PRO A 383 -22.69 9.94 -19.12
N ARG A 384 -22.88 9.33 -17.96
CA ARG A 384 -23.95 9.62 -17.00
C ARG A 384 -23.32 10.13 -15.72
N CYS A 385 -23.92 11.15 -15.12
CA CYS A 385 -23.35 11.86 -13.98
C CYS A 385 -24.41 12.06 -12.91
N TRP A 386 -24.06 11.62 -11.71
CA TRP A 386 -24.90 11.62 -10.52
C TRP A 386 -24.29 12.56 -9.48
N THR A 387 -25.15 13.36 -8.84
CA THR A 387 -24.78 14.17 -7.68
C THR A 387 -25.29 13.50 -6.41
N VAL A 388 -24.43 13.37 -5.40
CA VAL A 388 -24.79 12.78 -4.10
C VAL A 388 -25.74 13.70 -3.33
N ASP A 389 -26.83 13.14 -2.78
CA ASP A 389 -27.69 13.84 -1.83
C ASP A 389 -27.06 13.77 -0.42
N THR A 390 -26.48 14.88 0.00
CA THR A 390 -25.80 15.01 1.30
C THR A 390 -26.71 14.75 2.50
N SER A 391 -28.01 14.99 2.38
CA SER A 391 -28.96 14.77 3.48
C SER A 391 -29.35 13.31 3.67
N LYS A 392 -29.12 12.49 2.64
CA LYS A 392 -29.48 11.06 2.59
C LYS A 392 -28.28 10.12 2.65
N THR A 393 -27.07 10.68 2.59
CA THR A 393 -25.85 9.89 2.45
C THR A 393 -25.04 9.89 3.74
N HIS A 394 -24.67 8.69 4.16
CA HIS A 394 -23.83 8.42 5.32
C HIS A 394 -22.98 7.18 5.05
N GLY A 395 -22.08 6.88 5.98
CA GLY A 395 -21.30 5.66 5.86
C GLY A 395 -20.38 5.41 7.04
N GLU A 396 -19.44 4.53 6.79
CA GLU A 396 -18.40 4.10 7.72
C GLU A 396 -17.07 4.04 6.98
N ALA A 397 -15.98 4.33 7.68
CA ALA A 397 -14.65 4.18 7.12
C ALA A 397 -13.61 3.77 8.16
N GLU A 398 -12.60 3.05 7.70
CA GLU A 398 -11.52 2.58 8.53
C GLU A 398 -10.18 3.12 8.03
N ASP A 399 -9.35 3.56 8.97
CA ASP A 399 -7.92 3.84 8.77
C ASP A 399 -7.15 2.99 9.78
N SER A 400 -6.80 1.77 9.37
CA SER A 400 -6.46 0.70 10.30
C SER A 400 -5.11 0.09 9.99
N THR A 401 -4.46 -0.43 11.03
CA THR A 401 -3.20 -1.16 10.88
C THR A 401 -3.33 -2.59 11.43
N ILE A 402 -2.55 -3.49 10.86
CA ILE A 402 -2.40 -4.87 11.30
C ILE A 402 -0.93 -5.13 11.56
N ARG A 403 -0.66 -5.76 12.71
CA ARG A 403 0.63 -6.37 13.01
C ARG A 403 0.44 -7.82 13.38
N ASN A 404 0.85 -8.72 12.51
CA ASN A 404 0.52 -10.13 12.67
C ASN A 404 1.67 -11.05 12.23
N VAL A 405 1.53 -12.34 12.51
CA VAL A 405 2.48 -13.36 12.08
C VAL A 405 2.10 -13.93 10.71
N ARG A 406 3.07 -14.10 9.80
CA ARG A 406 2.85 -14.70 8.46
C ARG A 406 2.34 -16.14 8.59
N GLU A 407 2.88 -16.88 9.57
CA GLU A 407 2.45 -18.22 9.92
C GLU A 407 2.14 -18.36 11.44
N PRO A 408 1.02 -19.01 11.80
CA PRO A 408 0.00 -19.53 10.89
C PRO A 408 -0.92 -18.44 10.35
N THR A 409 -1.34 -18.60 9.09
CA THR A 409 -2.21 -17.66 8.38
C THR A 409 -3.58 -17.53 9.05
N LEU A 410 -4.04 -16.28 9.24
CA LEU A 410 -5.37 -16.01 9.78
C LEU A 410 -6.39 -15.84 8.65
N LEU A 411 -7.56 -16.44 8.82
CA LEU A 411 -8.75 -16.06 8.07
C LEU A 411 -9.35 -14.83 8.75
N TYR A 412 -9.45 -13.75 7.98
CA TYR A 412 -10.04 -12.49 8.39
C TYR A 412 -11.40 -12.33 7.72
N GLY A 413 -12.46 -12.23 8.53
CA GLY A 413 -13.82 -11.93 8.11
C GLY A 413 -14.25 -10.59 8.67
N TYR A 414 -14.73 -9.71 7.81
CA TYR A 414 -15.18 -8.37 8.17
C TYR A 414 -16.49 -8.08 7.45
N ILE A 415 -17.50 -7.61 8.20
CA ILE A 415 -18.80 -7.22 7.67
C ILE A 415 -19.16 -5.87 8.29
N CYS A 416 -19.42 -4.86 7.46
CA CYS A 416 -19.87 -3.52 7.88
C CYS A 416 -21.25 -3.25 7.30
N ALA A 417 -22.29 -3.37 8.12
CA ALA A 417 -23.65 -3.10 7.70
C ALA A 417 -24.01 -1.63 7.98
N LEU A 418 -24.41 -0.90 6.94
CA LEU A 418 -24.94 0.45 7.07
C LEU A 418 -26.44 0.38 7.33
N ARG A 419 -26.86 0.87 8.51
CA ARG A 419 -28.25 0.84 8.98
C ARG A 419 -28.94 2.18 8.70
N PRO A 420 -30.27 2.20 8.65
CA PRO A 420 -31.03 3.44 8.58
C PRO A 420 -30.63 4.43 9.69
N GLY A 421 -30.72 5.73 9.39
CA GLY A 421 -30.50 6.79 10.38
C GLY A 421 -29.03 7.14 10.66
N GLY A 422 -28.09 6.78 9.77
CA GLY A 422 -26.70 7.21 9.93
C GLY A 422 -25.90 6.36 10.93
N THR A 423 -26.30 5.10 11.11
CA THR A 423 -25.65 4.19 12.07
C THR A 423 -25.03 3.03 11.32
N ALA A 424 -23.97 2.44 11.87
CA ALA A 424 -23.29 1.29 11.28
C ALA A 424 -23.11 0.19 12.32
N ARG A 425 -23.07 -1.06 11.89
CA ARG A 425 -22.63 -2.16 12.75
C ARG A 425 -21.54 -2.95 12.05
N VAL A 426 -20.41 -3.09 12.72
CA VAL A 426 -19.23 -3.79 12.22
C VAL A 426 -19.03 -5.06 13.03
N GLN A 427 -18.99 -6.20 12.35
CA GLN A 427 -18.61 -7.47 12.94
C GLN A 427 -17.32 -7.97 12.29
N PHE A 428 -16.30 -8.15 13.11
CA PHE A 428 -15.06 -8.80 12.67
C PHE A 428 -14.91 -10.17 13.33
N HIS A 429 -14.47 -11.13 12.53
CA HIS A 429 -14.19 -12.50 12.93
C HIS A 429 -12.80 -12.88 12.46
N THR A 430 -11.98 -13.38 13.38
CA THR A 430 -10.68 -13.94 13.06
C THR A 430 -10.69 -15.42 13.38
N SER A 431 -10.32 -16.23 12.42
CA SER A 431 -10.06 -17.65 12.64
C SER A 431 -8.74 -18.04 11.97
N THR A 432 -8.33 -19.30 12.06
CA THR A 432 -7.10 -19.78 11.40
C THR A 432 -7.47 -20.39 10.05
N LEU A 433 -6.76 -19.99 9.00
CA LEU A 433 -6.91 -20.58 7.68
C LEU A 433 -6.15 -21.91 7.68
N ARG A 434 -6.84 -23.04 7.45
CA ARG A 434 -6.20 -24.35 7.29
C ARG A 434 -5.92 -24.58 5.81
N ASN A 435 -4.65 -24.73 5.44
CA ASN A 435 -4.29 -25.06 4.06
C ASN A 435 -3.82 -26.53 3.97
N GLU A 436 -4.18 -27.24 2.90
CA GLU A 436 -3.87 -28.67 2.73
C GLU A 436 -2.36 -28.98 2.63
N ARG A 437 -1.51 -27.95 2.48
CA ARG A 437 -0.04 -28.07 2.42
C ARG A 437 0.65 -28.19 3.79
N GLU A 438 -0.05 -28.05 4.91
CA GLU A 438 0.51 -28.15 6.28
C GLU A 438 0.67 -29.61 6.79
N TYR A 439 1.25 -30.50 5.98
CA TYR A 439 1.58 -31.88 6.40
C TYR A 439 2.98 -32.05 7.01
N TRP A 440 3.63 -30.96 7.43
CA TRP A 440 4.90 -31.04 8.16
C TRP A 440 4.74 -30.62 9.63
N GLY A 441 4.54 -31.61 10.50
CA GLY A 441 4.52 -31.41 11.96
C GLY A 441 3.14 -31.22 12.59
N LYS A 442 2.13 -31.97 12.13
CA LYS A 442 0.72 -31.96 12.58
C LYS A 442 0.56 -31.83 14.11
N ASP A 443 1.27 -32.63 14.91
CA ASP A 443 1.12 -32.63 16.37
C ASP A 443 1.64 -31.36 17.08
N ARG A 444 2.66 -30.69 16.51
CA ARG A 444 3.26 -29.47 17.11
C ARG A 444 2.53 -28.21 16.68
N LEU A 445 2.10 -28.17 15.43
CA LEU A 445 1.25 -27.12 14.89
C LEU A 445 -0.12 -27.16 15.57
N ASP A 446 -0.78 -28.33 15.66
CA ASP A 446 -2.08 -28.50 16.32
C ASP A 446 -2.04 -28.14 17.81
N ALA A 447 -0.92 -28.41 18.51
CA ALA A 447 -0.72 -28.00 19.89
C ALA A 447 -0.46 -26.48 20.01
N PHE A 448 0.27 -25.86 19.08
CA PHE A 448 0.42 -24.40 19.04
C PHE A 448 -0.94 -23.76 18.74
N PHE A 449 -1.67 -24.24 17.74
CA PHE A 449 -3.03 -23.85 17.39
C PHE A 449 -4.00 -24.00 18.56
N GLY A 450 -4.05 -25.13 19.26
CA GLY A 450 -4.92 -25.31 20.42
C GLY A 450 -4.65 -24.32 21.57
N ALA A 451 -3.44 -23.78 21.66
CA ALA A 451 -3.07 -22.73 22.63
C ALA A 451 -3.21 -21.30 22.07
N VAL A 452 -3.24 -21.16 20.75
CA VAL A 452 -3.35 -19.93 19.95
C VAL A 452 -4.79 -19.66 19.50
N VAL A 453 -5.69 -20.63 19.58
CA VAL A 453 -7.14 -20.51 19.35
C VAL A 453 -7.79 -19.51 20.32
N SER A 454 -7.09 -19.08 21.37
CA SER A 454 -7.46 -17.91 22.20
C SER A 454 -6.99 -16.56 21.64
N ARG A 455 -6.51 -16.48 20.39
CA ARG A 455 -6.26 -15.23 19.65
C ARG A 455 -7.58 -14.48 19.48
N PHE A 456 -7.91 -13.72 20.54
CA PHE A 456 -8.97 -12.72 20.74
C PHE A 456 -9.78 -12.37 19.49
N ALA A 457 -11.04 -12.82 19.44
CA ALA A 457 -12.22 -12.17 20.02
C ALA A 457 -12.97 -11.47 18.88
N SER A 458 -13.84 -12.23 18.22
CA SER A 458 -14.83 -11.64 17.32
C SER A 458 -15.49 -10.48 18.05
N LYS A 459 -15.54 -9.29 17.46
CA LYS A 459 -16.22 -8.15 18.09
C LYS A 459 -17.42 -7.73 17.29
N ASP A 460 -18.36 -7.15 18.02
CA ASP A 460 -19.52 -6.44 17.51
C ASP A 460 -19.40 -4.98 17.91
N LEU A 461 -19.26 -4.11 16.92
CA LEU A 461 -19.15 -2.67 17.08
C LEU A 461 -20.48 -2.08 16.60
N ASP A 462 -21.29 -1.58 17.53
CA ASP A 462 -22.52 -0.85 17.22
C ASP A 462 -22.17 0.65 17.25
N ILE A 463 -21.99 1.22 16.06
CA ILE A 463 -21.56 2.61 15.83
C ILE A 463 -22.81 3.46 15.61
N ARG A 464 -22.94 4.51 16.41
CA ARG A 464 -24.08 5.44 16.39
C ARG A 464 -23.57 6.89 16.43
N PRO A 465 -24.41 7.87 16.05
CA PRO A 465 -24.05 9.29 16.11
C PRO A 465 -23.70 9.78 17.52
N ASP A 466 -24.22 9.15 18.57
CA ASP A 466 -23.95 9.50 19.97
C ASP A 466 -22.78 8.72 20.59
N GLY A 467 -22.14 7.84 19.82
CA GLY A 467 -20.98 7.06 20.23
C GLY A 467 -21.04 5.60 19.76
N MET A 468 -20.07 4.81 20.20
CA MET A 468 -19.91 3.42 19.79
C MET A 468 -19.91 2.49 21.00
N THR A 469 -20.57 1.33 20.86
CA THR A 469 -20.48 0.25 21.85
C THR A 469 -19.76 -0.96 21.25
N VAL A 470 -18.91 -1.60 22.05
CA VAL A 470 -18.10 -2.74 21.63
C VAL A 470 -18.45 -3.95 22.50
N LYS A 471 -18.79 -5.08 21.88
CA LYS A 471 -19.06 -6.34 22.57
C LYS A 471 -18.11 -7.43 22.08
N ASP A 472 -17.76 -8.33 22.99
CA ASP A 472 -17.03 -9.55 22.66
C ASP A 472 -18.02 -10.65 22.25
N LEU A 473 -17.98 -11.08 20.99
CA LEU A 473 -18.79 -12.17 20.48
C LEU A 473 -18.23 -13.54 20.89
N ALA A 474 -16.94 -13.63 21.25
CA ALA A 474 -16.34 -14.90 21.68
C ALA A 474 -16.75 -15.31 23.11
N GLU A 475 -17.23 -14.37 23.94
CA GLU A 475 -17.66 -14.62 25.32
C GLU A 475 -19.17 -14.90 25.44
N ALA A 476 -19.95 -14.81 24.35
CA ALA A 476 -21.39 -15.01 24.35
C ALA A 476 -21.77 -16.49 24.09
N GLU A 477 -22.65 -17.07 24.92
CA GLU A 477 -23.19 -18.44 24.70
C GLU A 477 -23.94 -18.59 23.37
N LYS A 478 -24.54 -17.49 22.88
CA LYS A 478 -25.15 -17.37 21.55
C LYS A 478 -24.83 -15.99 20.97
N PRO A 479 -23.74 -15.83 20.21
CA PRO A 479 -23.40 -14.54 19.63
C PRO A 479 -24.46 -14.13 18.61
N ALA A 480 -24.89 -12.88 18.68
CA ALA A 480 -25.86 -12.32 17.76
C ALA A 480 -25.11 -11.86 16.48
N LEU A 481 -25.12 -12.71 15.45
CA LEU A 481 -24.37 -12.51 14.21
C LEU A 481 -25.29 -12.00 13.09
N PHE A 482 -24.71 -11.33 12.10
CA PHE A 482 -25.40 -11.05 10.85
C PHE A 482 -25.88 -12.34 10.17
N GLN A 483 -27.11 -12.33 9.66
CA GLN A 483 -27.64 -13.43 8.85
C GLN A 483 -27.65 -13.02 7.39
N HIS A 484 -26.97 -13.80 6.54
CA HIS A 484 -26.93 -13.52 5.10
C HIS A 484 -28.30 -13.75 4.45
N ILE A 485 -28.75 -12.80 3.63
CA ILE A 485 -30.02 -12.87 2.90
C ILE A 485 -29.73 -13.06 1.41
N GLY A 486 -29.93 -14.29 0.93
CA GLY A 486 -29.76 -14.63 -0.49
C GLY A 486 -28.31 -14.57 -0.98
N PRO A 487 -28.08 -14.58 -2.30
CA PRO A 487 -26.74 -14.47 -2.88
C PRO A 487 -26.19 -13.03 -2.76
N PRO A 488 -24.86 -12.85 -2.83
CA PRO A 488 -24.25 -11.52 -2.90
C PRO A 488 -24.81 -10.70 -4.07
N LEU A 489 -24.97 -9.39 -3.85
CA LEU A 489 -25.25 -8.46 -4.95
C LEU A 489 -24.03 -8.30 -5.83
N LEU A 490 -22.83 -8.37 -5.27
CA LEU A 490 -21.56 -8.24 -6.00
C LEU A 490 -20.49 -9.05 -5.26
N ASP A 491 -19.68 -9.83 -5.98
CA ASP A 491 -18.60 -10.67 -5.45
C ASP A 491 -17.35 -10.54 -6.33
N VAL A 492 -16.40 -9.73 -5.85
CA VAL A 492 -15.08 -9.56 -6.44
C VAL A 492 -14.11 -10.49 -5.72
N ARG A 493 -13.49 -11.40 -6.48
CA ARG A 493 -12.58 -12.43 -5.95
C ARG A 493 -11.15 -12.07 -6.30
N ASN A 494 -10.39 -11.59 -5.32
CA ASN A 494 -8.97 -11.33 -5.48
C ASN A 494 -8.21 -12.66 -5.42
N ASP A 495 -8.07 -13.29 -6.58
CA ASP A 495 -7.44 -14.60 -6.79
C ASP A 495 -5.95 -14.51 -7.16
N HIS A 496 -5.40 -13.28 -7.21
CA HIS A 496 -3.97 -13.05 -7.42
C HIS A 496 -3.12 -13.33 -6.19
N PHE A 497 -3.73 -13.31 -5.00
CA PHE A 497 -3.06 -13.66 -3.75
C PHE A 497 -2.62 -15.14 -3.77
N PRO A 498 -1.34 -15.45 -3.50
CA PRO A 498 -0.86 -16.83 -3.46
C PRO A 498 -1.38 -17.61 -2.25
N THR A 499 -1.82 -16.91 -1.20
CA THR A 499 -2.24 -17.50 0.08
C THR A 499 -3.65 -18.10 0.03
N ALA A 500 -4.63 -17.31 -0.42
CA ALA A 500 -6.03 -17.69 -0.58
C ALA A 500 -6.78 -16.65 -1.43
N VAL A 501 -8.06 -16.89 -1.75
CA VAL A 501 -8.89 -15.92 -2.47
C VAL A 501 -9.47 -14.90 -1.48
N PHE A 502 -9.09 -13.63 -1.61
CA PHE A 502 -9.63 -12.56 -0.78
C PHE A 502 -10.91 -11.99 -1.41
N GLN A 503 -12.05 -12.16 -0.72
CA GLN A 503 -13.37 -11.78 -1.26
C GLN A 503 -13.80 -10.39 -0.81
N ARG A 504 -14.19 -9.55 -1.77
CA ARG A 504 -14.82 -8.25 -1.55
C ARG A 504 -16.24 -8.32 -2.08
N ARG A 505 -17.22 -8.19 -1.18
CA ARG A 505 -18.62 -8.46 -1.49
C ARG A 505 -19.52 -7.33 -1.02
N VAL A 506 -20.57 -7.07 -1.80
CA VAL A 506 -21.76 -6.37 -1.33
C VAL A 506 -22.84 -7.42 -1.11
N ILE A 507 -23.30 -7.55 0.11
CA ILE A 507 -24.28 -8.57 0.53
C ILE A 507 -25.50 -7.93 1.18
N ARG A 508 -26.60 -8.68 1.23
CA ARG A 508 -27.73 -8.36 2.10
C ARG A 508 -27.59 -9.14 3.38
N VAL A 509 -27.84 -8.46 4.50
CA VAL A 509 -27.81 -9.07 5.83
C VAL A 509 -29.03 -8.66 6.64
N GLU A 510 -29.47 -9.55 7.53
CA GLU A 510 -30.30 -9.19 8.68
C GLU A 510 -29.36 -8.88 9.84
N ASP A 511 -29.38 -7.64 10.30
CA ASP A 511 -28.69 -7.15 11.48
C ASP A 511 -29.21 -7.86 12.74
N PRO A 512 -28.40 -8.03 13.80
CA PRO A 512 -28.90 -8.57 15.07
C PRO A 512 -30.07 -7.81 15.72
N SER A 513 -30.37 -6.56 15.30
CA SER A 513 -31.58 -5.80 15.65
C SER A 513 -32.83 -6.23 14.88
N GLY A 514 -32.68 -7.01 13.81
CA GLY A 514 -33.72 -7.38 12.85
C GLY A 514 -33.81 -6.48 11.61
N ASP A 515 -32.97 -5.45 11.51
CA ASP A 515 -32.95 -4.56 10.34
C ASP A 515 -32.33 -5.27 9.12
N LYS A 516 -32.92 -5.07 7.94
CA LYS A 516 -32.34 -5.57 6.68
C LYS A 516 -31.47 -4.48 6.07
N CYS A 517 -30.20 -4.79 5.87
CA CYS A 517 -29.18 -3.82 5.45
C CYS A 517 -28.33 -4.37 4.31
N LEU A 518 -27.68 -3.46 3.59
CA LEU A 518 -26.52 -3.78 2.78
C LEU A 518 -25.26 -3.74 3.64
N ALA A 519 -24.33 -4.64 3.34
CA ALA A 519 -23.06 -4.77 4.04
C ALA A 519 -21.91 -5.19 3.12
#